data_AF-A0A7C5WZG3-F1
#
_entry.id   AF-A0A7C5WZG3-F1
#
_cell.length_a   1.000
_cell.length_b   1.000
_cell.length_c   1.000
_cell.angle_alpha   90.00
_cell.angle_beta   90.00
_cell.angle_gamma   90.00
#
_symmetry.space_group_name_H-M   'P 1'
#
loop_
_entity.id
_entity.type
_entity.pdbx_description
1 polymer ?
#
loop_
_entity_poly.entity_id
_entity_poly.type
_entity_poly.pdbx_seq_one_letter_code
_entity_poly.pdbx_strand_id
1 'polypeptide(L)' 'GASLMDEVEADCFLTGDIKYHDAMKAESLGLMMVDIGHYESERFFAEIMAEELKVLPILAIIANSKNPFHFETL' A
#
# COMPACT_ATOMS: atom_id res chain seq x y z
N GLY A 1 -6.16 1.09 0.64
CA GLY A 1 -6.51 1.74 1.92
C GLY A 1 -7.36 3.00 1.80
N ALA A 2 -7.70 3.46 0.59
CA ALA A 2 -8.38 4.75 0.37
C ALA A 2 -9.69 4.95 1.15
N SER A 3 -10.45 3.90 1.42
CA SER A 3 -11.70 3.99 2.19
C SER A 3 -11.53 4.50 3.63
N LEU A 4 -10.31 4.45 4.18
CA LEU A 4 -10.01 4.94 5.53
C LEU A 4 -9.76 6.46 5.57
N MET A 5 -9.83 7.17 4.45
CA MET A 5 -9.56 8.61 4.38
C MET A 5 -10.41 9.47 5.33
N ASP A 6 -11.60 9.00 5.72
CA ASP A 6 -12.49 9.73 6.65
C ASP A 6 -12.10 9.56 8.13
N GLU A 7 -11.22 8.60 8.43
CA GLU A 7 -10.85 8.22 9.79
C GLU A 7 -9.51 8.82 10.21
N VAL A 8 -8.81 9.51 9.31
CA VAL A 8 -7.45 9.99 9.54
C VAL A 8 -7.32 11.46 9.12
N GLU A 9 -6.83 12.30 10.02
CA GLU A 9 -6.45 13.67 9.69
C GLU A 9 -4.99 13.66 9.20
N ALA A 10 -4.76 14.10 7.96
CA ALA A 10 -3.43 14.09 7.35
C ALA A 10 -3.28 15.21 6.32
N ASP A 11 -2.08 15.77 6.21
CA ASP A 11 -1.73 16.71 5.13
C ASP A 11 -1.62 16.01 3.76
N CYS A 12 -1.22 14.73 3.78
CA CYS A 12 -1.10 13.87 2.60
C CYS A 12 -1.40 12.42 2.98
N PHE A 13 -2.31 11.78 2.24
CA PHE A 13 -2.72 10.39 2.46
C PHE A 13 -2.08 9.47 1.40
N LEU A 14 -1.12 8.65 1.84
CA LEU A 14 -0.45 7.66 0.98
C LEU A 14 -1.18 6.32 1.07
N THR A 15 -1.51 5.72 -0.08
CA THR A 15 -2.15 4.40 -0.16
C THR A 15 -1.86 3.76 -1.52
N GLY A 16 -2.24 2.50 -1.70
CA GLY A 16 -2.46 1.89 -3.02
C GLY A 16 -3.95 1.85 -3.40
N ASP A 17 -4.19 1.54 -4.68
CA ASP A 17 -5.49 1.25 -5.28
C ASP A 17 -6.55 2.35 -5.08
N ILE A 18 -6.18 3.60 -5.36
CA ILE A 18 -7.14 4.71 -5.32
C ILE A 18 -8.14 4.56 -6.46
N LYS A 19 -9.43 4.50 -6.12
CA LYS A 19 -10.51 4.49 -7.12
C LYS A 19 -10.90 5.91 -7.50
N TYR A 20 -11.52 6.06 -8.67
CA TYR A 20 -11.98 7.34 -9.18
C TYR A 20 -12.84 8.12 -8.17
N HIS A 21 -13.82 7.46 -7.54
CA HIS A 21 -14.69 8.14 -6.57
C HIS A 21 -13.97 8.55 -5.29
N ASP A 22 -12.96 7.79 -4.85
CA ASP A 22 -12.15 8.15 -3.69
C ASP A 22 -11.30 9.39 -4.00
N ALA A 23 -10.70 9.44 -5.21
CA ALA A 23 -9.94 10.60 -5.67
C ALA A 23 -10.81 11.86 -5.80
N MET A 24 -12.01 11.75 -6.39
CA MET A 24 -12.95 12.88 -6.49
C MET A 24 -13.39 13.39 -5.11
N LYS A 25 -13.61 12.48 -4.16
CA LYS A 25 -13.94 12.84 -2.79
C LYS A 25 -12.79 13.59 -2.13
N ALA A 26 -11.57 13.07 -2.23
CA ALA A 26 -10.38 13.72 -1.68
C ALA A 26 -10.15 15.11 -2.27
N GLU A 27 -10.32 15.27 -3.59
CA GLU A 27 -10.26 16.58 -4.26
C GLU A 27 -11.29 17.55 -3.65
N SER A 28 -12.55 17.12 -3.48
CA SER A 28 -13.61 17.96 -2.89
C SER A 28 -13.36 18.34 -1.43
N LEU A 29 -12.57 17.54 -0.70
CA LEU A 29 -12.19 17.79 0.69
C LEU A 29 -10.88 18.58 0.80
N GLY A 30 -10.21 18.87 -0.32
CA GLY A 30 -8.88 19.49 -0.31
C GLY A 30 -7.79 18.58 0.27
N LEU A 31 -7.99 17.27 0.28
CA LEU A 31 -7.04 16.29 0.78
C LEU A 31 -6.10 15.85 -0.34
N MET A 32 -4.79 16.00 -0.13
CA MET A 32 -3.79 15.42 -1.02
C MET A 32 -3.75 13.90 -0.84
N MET A 33 -3.88 13.15 -1.94
CA MET A 33 -3.69 11.70 -1.95
C MET A 33 -2.60 11.31 -2.94
N VAL A 34 -1.82 10.29 -2.59
CA VAL A 34 -0.79 9.72 -3.46
C VAL A 34 -1.01 8.21 -3.54
N ASP A 35 -1.27 7.73 -4.76
CA ASP A 35 -1.23 6.30 -5.06
C ASP A 35 0.23 5.90 -5.30
N ILE A 36 0.80 5.12 -4.37
CA ILE A 36 2.16 4.59 -4.50
C ILE A 36 2.20 3.18 -5.10
N GLY A 37 1.05 2.60 -5.42
CA GLY A 37 0.89 1.21 -5.85
C GLY A 37 0.71 0.25 -4.67
N HIS A 38 -0.29 -0.63 -4.76
CA HIS A 38 -0.56 -1.64 -3.73
C HIS A 38 0.65 -2.55 -3.52
N TYR A 39 1.13 -3.16 -4.60
CA TYR A 39 2.28 -4.07 -4.55
C TYR A 39 3.54 -3.35 -4.04
N GLU A 40 3.82 -2.16 -4.55
CA GLU A 40 4.97 -1.34 -4.17
C GLU A 40 4.97 -1.02 -2.67
N SER A 41 3.81 -0.69 -2.12
CA SER A 41 3.66 -0.36 -0.70
C SER A 41 3.86 -1.56 0.24
N GLU A 42 3.57 -2.77 -0.23
CA GLU A 42 3.50 -3.96 0.63
C GLU A 42 4.58 -5.01 0.35
N ARG A 43 5.34 -4.91 -0.74
CA ARG A 43 6.31 -5.96 -1.16
C ARG A 43 7.35 -6.34 -0.11
N PHE A 44 7.65 -5.45 0.84
CA PHE A 44 8.63 -5.68 1.90
C PHE A 44 8.06 -6.46 3.10
N PHE A 45 6.74 -6.56 3.21
CA PHE A 45 6.08 -7.14 4.38
C PHE A 45 6.56 -8.57 4.68
N ALA A 46 6.61 -9.43 3.65
CA ALA A 46 6.98 -10.83 3.83
C ALA A 46 8.43 -11.00 4.30
N GLU A 47 9.35 -10.16 3.82
CA GLU A 47 10.76 -10.18 4.22
C GLU A 47 10.91 -9.72 5.69
N ILE A 48 10.26 -8.60 6.05
CA ILE A 48 10.26 -8.10 7.43
C ILE A 48 9.66 -9.15 8.38
N MET A 49 8.52 -9.72 8.02
CA MET A 49 7.86 -10.74 8.85
C MET A 49 8.71 -12.00 9.02
N ALA A 50 9.41 -12.45 7.98
CA ALA A 50 10.30 -13.60 8.09
C ALA A 50 11.46 -13.34 9.06
N GLU A 51 12.00 -12.12 9.10
CA GLU A 51 13.00 -11.71 10.08
C GLU A 51 12.45 -11.71 11.51
N GLU A 52 11.27 -11.11 11.74
CA GLU A 52 10.62 -11.06 13.05
C GLU A 52 10.28 -12.46 13.60
N LEU A 53 9.91 -13.40 12.73
CA LEU A 53 9.55 -14.77 13.13
C LEU A 53 10.74 -15.64 13.56
N LYS A 54 12.00 -15.20 13.37
CA LYS A 54 13.20 -15.94 13.80
C LYS A 54 13.27 -16.20 15.31
N VAL A 55 12.50 -15.46 16.10
CA VAL A 55 12.39 -15.68 17.56
C VAL A 55 11.66 -16.97 17.92
N LEU A 56 10.93 -17.56 16.96
CA LEU A 56 10.20 -18.81 17.13
C LEU A 56 10.92 -19.93 16.39
N PRO A 57 10.90 -21.18 16.90
CA PRO A 57 11.48 -22.33 16.22
C PRO A 57 10.56 -22.85 15.10
N ILE A 58 10.18 -21.98 14.16
CA ILE A 58 9.30 -22.29 13.04
C ILE A 58 10.01 -22.07 11.71
N LEU A 59 9.61 -22.84 10.70
CA LEU A 59 10.03 -22.61 9.33
C LEU A 59 9.11 -21.56 8.67
N ALA A 60 9.69 -20.44 8.25
CA ALA A 60 9.01 -19.45 7.41
C ALA A 60 9.35 -19.69 5.93
N ILE A 61 8.33 -19.69 5.06
CA ILE A 61 8.48 -19.82 3.61
C ILE A 61 7.77 -18.63 2.97
N ILE A 62 8.51 -17.85 2.18
CA ILE A 62 7.95 -16.70 1.44
C ILE A 62 7.50 -17.17 0.06
N ALA A 63 6.23 -16.93 -0.27
CA ALA A 63 5.72 -17.17 -1.61
C ALA A 63 6.27 -16.13 -2.60
N ASN A 64 6.56 -16.54 -3.84
CA ASN A 64 6.94 -15.61 -4.89
C ASN A 64 5.73 -14.73 -5.24
N SER A 65 5.83 -13.44 -4.95
CA SER A 65 4.85 -12.43 -5.33
C SER A 65 5.42 -11.55 -6.43
N LYS A 66 4.59 -11.19 -7.41
CA LYS A 66 4.97 -10.34 -8.55
C LYS A 66 3.90 -9.29 -8.77
N ASN A 67 4.32 -8.07 -9.11
CA ASN A 67 3.38 -7.03 -9.50
C ASN A 67 2.65 -7.45 -10.80
N PRO A 68 1.30 -7.46 -10.84
CA PRO A 68 0.56 -7.68 -12.08
C PRO A 68 0.60 -6.50 -13.06
N PHE A 69 0.96 -5.31 -12.59
CA PHE A 69 1.04 -4.09 -13.40
C PHE A 69 2.48 -3.84 -13.88
N HIS A 70 2.59 -3.33 -15.11
CA HIS A 70 3.83 -2.85 -15.69
C HIS A 70 3.62 -1.41 -16.16
N PHE A 71 4.41 -0.48 -15.64
CA PHE A 71 4.37 0.92 -16.02
C PHE A 71 5.54 1.20 -16.97
N GLU A 72 5.23 1.72 -18.15
CA GLU A 72 6.28 2.25 -19.02
C GLU A 72 6.69 3.63 -18.49
N THR A 73 7.96 3.77 -18.14
CA THR A 73 8.56 5.10 -17.95
C THR A 73 8.68 5.77 -19.31
N LEU A 74 8.12 6.98 -19.42
CA LEU A 74 8.27 7.87 -20.59
C LEU A 74 9.73 8.23 -20.86
#